data_AF-A0A845TWA8-F1
#
_entry.id   AF-A0A845TWA8-F1
#
_cell.length_a   1.000
_cell.length_b   1.000
_cell.length_c   1.000
_cell.angle_alpha   90.00
_cell.angle_beta   90.00
_cell.angle_gamma   90.00
#
_symmetry.space_group_name_H-M   'P 1'
#
loop_
_entity.id
_entity.type
_entity.pdbx_description
1 polymer ?
#
loop_
_entity_poly.entity_id
_entity_poly.type
_entity_poly.pdbx_seq_one_letter_code
_entity_poly.pdbx_strand_id
1 'polypeptide(L)'
;MPRIPTIIDAPDGTIRGVNIKRLAEIPYFLLGNTPNNIISMLANQSSEPVSMSISGEGPAQLFHLAAERLAPCKIMIQIQDGQGVRALMNKACHVDTIFGNYNANNRPYTLPEALYLDEQRQVIITATDISGADNTFRPSLDAQRLLTRLADHDLSRARAKMEKRQYLSLPSFYTLDNGSSVIAANGTNVETITVGQESHFDLVQITAVSTGVFDMEIVNISTGESMTDGPLAQSFPISSNLCSSASAGFPFKFHEPLFVELKSKLQITLTDRSGAPNTVFVTFGGSNLADRMWQ
;
A
#
# COMPACT_ATOMS: atom_id res chain seq x y z
N MET A 1 36.98 -5.11 -3.65
CA MET A 1 35.88 -6.05 -3.36
C MET A 1 34.69 -5.25 -2.84
N PRO A 2 33.46 -5.52 -3.29
CA PRO A 2 32.28 -4.91 -2.69
C PRO A 2 32.19 -5.33 -1.21
N ARG A 3 32.07 -4.35 -0.30
CA ARG A 3 32.08 -4.59 1.15
C ARG A 3 30.84 -5.40 1.55
N ILE A 4 31.03 -6.40 2.40
CA ILE A 4 29.93 -7.19 2.94
C ILE A 4 29.22 -6.34 4.02
N PRO A 5 27.92 -6.03 3.88
CA PRO A 5 27.18 -5.11 4.77
C PRO A 5 26.99 -5.60 6.21
N THR A 6 27.56 -6.74 6.58
CA THR A 6 27.48 -7.33 7.92
C THR A 6 28.64 -6.94 8.83
N ILE A 7 29.71 -6.33 8.34
CA ILE A 7 30.88 -5.97 9.16
C ILE A 7 30.67 -4.56 9.75
N ILE A 8 30.93 -4.42 11.06
CA ILE A 8 30.94 -3.13 11.75
C ILE A 8 32.38 -2.67 11.86
N ASP A 9 32.76 -1.65 11.09
CA ASP A 9 34.10 -1.09 11.10
C ASP A 9 34.22 -0.01 12.18
N ALA A 10 35.38 0.05 12.84
CA ALA A 10 35.83 1.20 13.59
C ALA A 10 36.27 2.33 12.64
N PRO A 11 36.35 3.59 13.14
CA PRO A 11 36.91 4.71 12.37
C PRO A 11 38.35 4.48 11.87
N ASP A 12 39.11 3.60 12.50
CA ASP A 12 40.48 3.22 12.13
C ASP A 12 40.55 2.08 11.09
N GLY A 13 39.40 1.59 10.62
CA GLY A 13 39.30 0.50 9.65
C GLY A 13 39.43 -0.90 10.25
N THR A 14 39.52 -1.05 11.58
CA THR A 14 39.48 -2.36 12.24
C THR A 14 38.05 -2.88 12.36
N ILE A 15 37.88 -4.21 12.30
CA ILE A 15 36.56 -4.84 12.45
C ILE A 15 36.19 -4.86 13.95
N ARG A 16 35.16 -4.10 14.34
CA ARG A 16 34.61 -4.10 15.71
C ARG A 16 33.65 -5.24 15.97
N GLY A 17 33.08 -5.82 14.92
CA GLY A 17 32.17 -6.95 15.06
C GLY A 17 31.39 -7.23 13.79
N VAL A 18 30.44 -8.15 13.93
CA VAL A 18 29.51 -8.53 12.87
C VAL A 18 28.10 -8.17 13.34
N ASN A 19 27.33 -7.53 12.48
CA ASN A 19 25.91 -7.29 12.70
C ASN A 19 25.17 -8.62 12.54
N ILE A 20 25.05 -9.36 13.65
CA ILE A 20 24.42 -10.68 13.71
C ILE A 20 22.96 -10.62 13.23
N LYS A 21 22.26 -9.52 13.47
CA LYS A 21 20.90 -9.31 12.96
C LYS A 21 20.84 -9.37 11.44
N ARG A 22 21.80 -8.76 10.73
CA ARG A 22 21.91 -8.87 9.26
C ARG A 22 22.31 -10.26 8.76
N LEU A 23 22.83 -11.15 9.61
CA LEU A 23 23.04 -12.56 9.27
C LEU A 23 21.77 -13.41 9.43
N ALA A 24 20.82 -12.95 10.25
CA ALA A 24 19.53 -13.60 10.47
C ALA A 24 18.43 -13.07 9.54
N GLU A 25 18.71 -11.98 8.83
CA GLU A 25 17.79 -11.34 7.88
C GLU A 25 18.17 -11.72 6.45
N ILE A 26 17.25 -12.37 5.74
CA ILE A 26 17.42 -12.67 4.30
C ILE A 26 16.32 -11.98 3.48
N PRO A 27 16.66 -11.48 2.28
CA PRO A 27 15.64 -11.11 1.30
C PRO A 27 14.74 -12.31 0.99
N TYR A 28 13.44 -12.07 0.90
CA TYR A 28 12.45 -13.11 0.66
C TYR A 28 11.33 -12.57 -0.21
N PHE A 29 10.91 -13.33 -1.21
CA PHE A 29 9.77 -12.99 -2.05
C PHE A 29 8.62 -13.92 -1.71
N LEU A 30 7.55 -13.35 -1.17
CA LEU A 30 6.33 -14.09 -0.91
C LEU A 30 5.47 -14.11 -2.18
N LEU A 31 5.20 -15.30 -2.68
CA LEU A 31 4.35 -15.56 -3.85
C LEU A 31 3.04 -16.25 -3.41
N GLY A 32 2.09 -16.37 -4.34
CA GLY A 32 0.88 -17.17 -4.13
C GLY A 32 1.23 -18.62 -3.76
N ASN A 33 0.41 -19.22 -2.89
CA ASN A 33 0.55 -20.63 -2.54
C ASN A 33 0.22 -21.49 -3.77
N THR A 34 0.99 -22.56 -3.98
CA THR A 34 0.72 -23.50 -5.07
C THR A 34 -0.62 -24.21 -4.86
N PRO A 35 -1.41 -24.45 -5.93
CA PRO A 35 -1.10 -24.20 -7.36
C PRO A 35 -1.37 -22.76 -7.84
N ASN A 36 -1.91 -21.87 -7.00
CA ASN A 36 -2.47 -20.57 -7.39
C ASN A 36 -1.44 -19.43 -7.37
N ASN A 37 -0.32 -19.61 -8.07
CA ASN A 37 0.71 -18.57 -8.17
C ASN A 37 0.33 -17.49 -9.20
N ILE A 38 -0.66 -17.75 -10.04
CA ILE A 38 -1.18 -16.83 -11.06
C ILE A 38 -2.67 -16.65 -10.81
N ILE A 39 -3.11 -15.40 -10.67
CA ILE A 39 -4.51 -15.02 -10.61
C ILE A 39 -4.98 -14.81 -12.04
N SER A 40 -5.91 -15.64 -12.49
CA SER A 40 -6.57 -15.50 -13.79
C SER A 40 -8.02 -15.07 -13.56
N MET A 41 -8.48 -14.11 -14.35
CA MET A 41 -9.85 -13.60 -14.32
C MET A 41 -10.40 -13.62 -15.74
N LEU A 42 -11.61 -14.13 -15.90
CA LEU A 42 -12.38 -13.93 -17.12
C LEU A 42 -12.92 -12.49 -17.17
N ALA A 43 -13.27 -12.03 -18.37
CA ALA A 43 -13.89 -10.73 -18.58
C ALA A 43 -15.07 -10.46 -17.61
N ASN A 44 -14.99 -9.35 -16.89
CA ASN A 44 -15.94 -8.88 -15.87
C ASN A 44 -16.20 -9.87 -14.71
N GLN A 45 -15.27 -10.78 -14.42
CA GLN A 45 -15.39 -11.74 -13.32
C GLN A 45 -14.35 -11.50 -12.22
N SER A 46 -14.69 -11.95 -11.01
CA SER A 46 -13.77 -12.02 -9.89
C SER A 46 -12.96 -13.32 -9.94
N SER A 47 -11.72 -13.26 -9.47
CA SER A 47 -10.89 -14.43 -9.26
C SER A 47 -11.29 -15.17 -8.00
N GLU A 48 -10.89 -16.44 -7.93
CA GLU A 48 -10.80 -17.13 -6.63
C GLU A 48 -9.77 -16.41 -5.72
N PRO A 49 -9.98 -16.43 -4.39
CA PRO A 49 -9.00 -15.90 -3.44
C PRO A 49 -7.67 -16.65 -3.51
N VAL A 50 -6.56 -15.89 -3.55
CA VAL A 50 -5.21 -16.44 -3.49
C VAL A 50 -4.58 -16.10 -2.14
N SER A 51 -4.28 -17.15 -1.39
CA SER A 51 -3.51 -17.06 -0.16
C SER A 51 -2.01 -17.03 -0.44
N MET A 52 -1.32 -16.18 0.31
CA MET A 52 0.13 -16.07 0.34
C MET A 52 0.58 -16.25 1.79
N SER A 53 1.18 -17.40 2.12
CA SER A 53 1.65 -17.72 3.47
C SER A 53 3.14 -17.99 3.49
N ILE A 54 3.80 -17.67 4.59
CA ILE A 54 5.21 -17.98 4.79
C ILE A 54 5.39 -19.43 5.28
N SER A 55 6.56 -20.03 5.00
CA SER A 55 6.89 -21.36 5.51
C SER A 55 7.43 -21.33 6.96
N GLY A 56 7.59 -22.50 7.58
CA GLY A 56 7.99 -22.68 8.98
C GLY A 56 9.44 -22.32 9.37
N GLU A 57 10.20 -21.63 8.53
CA GLU A 57 11.61 -21.25 8.81
C GLU A 57 11.72 -19.87 9.49
N GLY A 58 10.60 -19.29 9.89
CA GLY A 58 10.51 -18.03 10.62
C GLY A 58 9.74 -16.92 9.90
N PRO A 59 9.37 -15.86 10.65
CA PRO A 59 8.47 -14.81 10.20
C PRO A 59 9.09 -13.89 9.14
N ALA A 60 8.23 -13.14 8.44
CA ALA A 60 8.64 -12.17 7.43
C ALA A 60 8.00 -10.80 7.66
N GLN A 61 8.71 -9.73 7.31
CA GLN A 61 8.16 -8.38 7.23
C GLN A 61 8.01 -8.00 5.76
N LEU A 62 6.79 -7.72 5.32
CA LEU A 62 6.50 -7.28 3.97
C LEU A 62 6.69 -5.76 3.88
N PHE A 63 7.38 -5.30 2.84
CA PHE A 63 7.66 -3.88 2.62
C PHE A 63 7.12 -3.38 1.28
N HIS A 64 7.12 -4.21 0.25
CA HIS A 64 6.68 -3.79 -1.08
C HIS A 64 5.67 -4.75 -1.68
N LEU A 65 4.76 -4.18 -2.46
CA LEU A 65 3.81 -4.89 -3.28
C LEU A 65 4.20 -4.68 -4.75
N ALA A 66 4.46 -5.79 -5.46
CA ALA A 66 4.82 -5.80 -6.87
C ALA A 66 4.05 -6.90 -7.61
N ALA A 67 3.91 -6.77 -8.93
CA ALA A 67 3.22 -7.78 -9.70
C ALA A 67 3.80 -7.94 -11.10
N GLU A 68 3.87 -9.20 -11.53
CA GLU A 68 4.14 -9.57 -12.90
C GLU A 68 2.82 -9.65 -13.68
N ARG A 69 2.82 -9.05 -14.87
CA ARG A 69 1.67 -8.98 -15.79
C ARG A 69 2.18 -9.17 -17.20
N LEU A 70 1.41 -9.86 -18.03
CA LEU A 70 1.78 -10.11 -19.43
C LEU A 70 1.29 -9.00 -20.37
N ALA A 71 0.30 -8.24 -19.94
CA ALA A 71 -0.31 -7.14 -20.67
C ALA A 71 -0.84 -6.08 -19.69
N PRO A 72 -1.17 -4.86 -20.15
CA PRO A 72 -1.86 -3.88 -19.33
C PRO A 72 -3.19 -4.45 -18.83
N CYS A 73 -3.34 -4.57 -17.51
CA CYS A 73 -4.55 -5.10 -16.89
C CYS A 73 -5.31 -3.98 -16.18
N LYS A 74 -6.64 -3.92 -16.36
CA LYS A 74 -7.50 -3.04 -15.56
C LYS A 74 -8.31 -3.92 -14.62
N ILE A 75 -7.83 -4.04 -13.39
CA ILE A 75 -8.44 -4.90 -12.37
C ILE A 75 -8.51 -4.13 -11.05
N MET A 76 -9.54 -4.43 -10.28
CA MET A 76 -9.70 -4.00 -8.90
C MET A 76 -9.25 -5.12 -7.97
N ILE A 77 -8.47 -4.79 -6.94
CA ILE A 77 -7.88 -5.74 -6.01
C ILE A 77 -8.34 -5.47 -4.59
N GLN A 78 -8.56 -6.55 -3.84
CA GLN A 78 -8.81 -6.49 -2.41
C GLN A 78 -7.78 -7.37 -1.70
N ILE A 79 -7.10 -6.76 -0.72
CA ILE A 79 -6.06 -7.39 0.10
C ILE A 79 -6.62 -7.49 1.52
N GLN A 80 -6.62 -8.71 2.04
CA GLN A 80 -7.04 -9.02 3.39
C GLN A 80 -5.88 -9.61 4.17
N ASP A 81 -5.85 -9.26 5.45
CA ASP A 81 -5.12 -10.04 6.42
C ASP A 81 -5.89 -11.34 6.69
N GLY A 82 -5.25 -12.49 6.59
CA GLY A 82 -5.90 -13.79 6.75
C GLY A 82 -6.02 -14.29 8.18
N GLN A 83 -5.42 -13.61 9.18
CA GLN A 83 -5.50 -14.03 10.59
C GLN A 83 -6.72 -13.44 11.33
N GLY A 84 -7.39 -12.44 10.74
CA GLY A 84 -8.69 -11.94 11.16
C GLY A 84 -9.44 -11.44 9.93
N VAL A 85 -10.77 -11.33 9.95
CA VAL A 85 -11.54 -10.76 8.81
C VAL A 85 -11.35 -9.23 8.71
N ARG A 86 -10.10 -8.76 8.86
CA ARG A 86 -9.70 -7.37 8.80
C ARG A 86 -9.21 -7.10 7.39
N ALA A 87 -10.04 -6.39 6.62
CA ALA A 87 -9.60 -5.86 5.36
C ALA A 87 -8.51 -4.82 5.61
N LEU A 88 -7.42 -4.88 4.83
CA LEU A 88 -6.42 -3.81 4.81
C LEU A 88 -6.92 -2.61 4.00
N MET A 89 -8.18 -2.65 3.52
CA MET A 89 -8.72 -1.73 2.54
C MET A 89 -10.18 -1.42 2.85
N ASN A 90 -10.63 -0.19 2.63
CA ASN A 90 -12.05 0.16 2.75
C ASN A 90 -12.91 -0.42 1.61
N LYS A 91 -12.33 -0.47 0.41
CA LYS A 91 -12.90 -0.98 -0.83
C LYS A 91 -11.77 -1.59 -1.67
N ALA A 92 -12.12 -2.30 -2.73
CA ALA A 92 -11.14 -2.73 -3.71
C ALA A 92 -10.48 -1.50 -4.37
N CYS A 93 -9.16 -1.52 -4.54
CA CYS A 93 -8.41 -0.45 -5.22
C CYS A 93 -7.98 -0.89 -6.61
N HIS A 94 -7.65 0.05 -7.48
CA HIS A 94 -7.07 -0.27 -8.78
C HIS A 94 -5.67 -0.91 -8.59
N VAL A 95 -5.34 -1.96 -9.34
CA VAL A 95 -4.05 -2.65 -9.19
C VAL A 95 -2.85 -1.71 -9.34
N ASP A 96 -2.91 -0.78 -10.28
CA ASP A 96 -1.78 0.10 -10.59
C ASP A 96 -1.46 1.10 -9.47
N THR A 97 -2.41 1.41 -8.58
CA THR A 97 -2.16 2.32 -7.46
C THR A 97 -1.46 1.63 -6.28
N ILE A 98 -1.40 0.30 -6.27
CA ILE A 98 -0.81 -0.50 -5.18
C ILE A 98 0.35 -1.37 -5.66
N PHE A 99 0.31 -1.94 -6.86
CA PHE A 99 1.35 -2.83 -7.38
C PHE A 99 2.25 -2.14 -8.42
N GLY A 100 2.06 -0.82 -8.62
CA GLY A 100 2.74 -0.02 -9.64
C GLY A 100 2.10 -0.18 -11.03
N ASN A 101 2.48 0.65 -11.98
CA ASN A 101 1.95 0.61 -13.35
C ASN A 101 2.80 -0.30 -14.26
N TYR A 102 2.15 -1.20 -15.00
CA TYR A 102 2.78 -2.14 -15.93
C TYR A 102 3.66 -1.44 -16.99
N ASN A 103 3.24 -0.28 -17.49
CA ASN A 103 3.87 0.39 -18.65
C ASN A 103 4.84 1.52 -18.30
N ALA A 104 4.91 1.97 -17.03
CA ALA A 104 5.49 3.29 -16.71
C ALA A 104 6.84 3.29 -15.96
N ASN A 105 7.59 2.17 -15.91
CA ASN A 105 8.80 2.06 -15.06
C ASN A 105 8.55 2.41 -13.58
N ASN A 106 7.30 2.31 -13.12
CA ASN A 106 6.93 2.68 -11.77
C ASN A 106 7.52 1.69 -10.77
N ARG A 107 8.09 2.24 -9.69
CA ARG A 107 8.66 1.41 -8.63
C ARG A 107 7.56 0.74 -7.81
N PRO A 108 7.84 -0.43 -7.21
CA PRO A 108 6.92 -1.09 -6.29
C PRO A 108 6.43 -0.12 -5.22
N TYR A 109 5.15 -0.20 -4.87
CA TYR A 109 4.61 0.59 -3.79
C TYR A 109 5.25 0.14 -2.48
N THR A 110 5.87 1.08 -1.77
CA THR A 110 6.39 0.82 -0.41
C THR A 110 5.27 1.03 0.60
N LEU A 111 4.99 0.02 1.41
CA LEU A 111 4.07 0.11 2.51
C LEU A 111 4.55 1.18 3.51
N PRO A 112 3.68 2.10 3.96
CA PRO A 112 4.02 3.05 5.03
C PRO A 112 4.44 2.36 6.33
N GLU A 113 3.86 1.19 6.58
CA GLU A 113 4.21 0.31 7.69
C GLU A 113 4.36 -1.13 7.19
N ALA A 114 5.41 -1.82 7.65
CA ALA A 114 5.66 -3.19 7.26
C ALA A 114 4.56 -4.12 7.80
N LEU A 115 4.06 -5.01 6.95
CA LEU A 115 3.15 -6.07 7.38
C LEU A 115 3.98 -7.27 7.84
N TYR A 116 4.08 -7.47 9.15
CA TYR A 116 4.62 -8.69 9.74
C TYR A 116 3.66 -9.87 9.53
N LEU A 117 4.21 -10.97 9.02
CA LEU A 117 3.58 -12.26 8.81
C LEU A 117 4.33 -13.30 9.62
N ASP A 118 3.59 -14.13 10.35
CA ASP A 118 4.08 -15.35 10.95
C ASP A 118 3.48 -16.58 10.24
N GLU A 119 3.78 -17.77 10.73
CA GLU A 119 3.34 -19.04 10.14
C GLU A 119 1.82 -19.26 10.22
N GLN A 120 1.11 -18.48 11.04
CA GLN A 120 -0.34 -18.56 11.22
C GLN A 120 -1.07 -17.49 10.42
N ARG A 121 -0.34 -16.51 9.88
CA ARG A 121 -0.89 -15.39 9.13
C ARG A 121 -0.59 -15.54 7.64
N GLN A 122 -1.60 -15.23 6.84
CA GLN A 122 -1.52 -15.22 5.38
C GLN A 122 -2.02 -13.88 4.86
N VAL A 123 -1.55 -13.48 3.68
CA VAL A 123 -2.18 -12.39 2.92
C VAL A 123 -3.11 -13.02 1.90
N ILE A 124 -4.36 -12.58 1.86
CA ILE A 124 -5.33 -13.07 0.89
C ILE A 124 -5.58 -11.96 -0.12
N ILE A 125 -5.40 -12.27 -1.40
CA ILE A 125 -5.66 -11.34 -2.50
C ILE A 125 -6.80 -11.88 -3.34
N THR A 126 -7.77 -11.03 -3.62
CA THR A 126 -8.83 -11.25 -4.62
C THR A 126 -8.75 -10.14 -5.65
N ALA A 127 -9.03 -10.46 -6.91
CA ALA A 127 -9.03 -9.50 -8.00
C ALA A 127 -10.33 -9.60 -8.80
N THR A 128 -10.75 -8.50 -9.41
CA THR A 128 -11.95 -8.43 -10.27
C THR A 128 -11.61 -7.66 -11.53
N ASP A 129 -11.95 -8.24 -12.68
CA ASP A 129 -11.79 -7.56 -13.97
C ASP A 129 -12.78 -6.39 -14.11
N ILE A 130 -12.26 -5.26 -14.58
CA ILE A 130 -13.03 -4.07 -14.98
C ILE A 130 -12.71 -3.63 -16.41
N SER A 131 -11.91 -4.41 -17.14
CA SER A 131 -11.52 -4.11 -18.52
C SER A 131 -12.52 -4.63 -19.56
N GLY A 132 -13.28 -5.67 -19.23
CA GLY A 132 -14.11 -6.41 -20.18
C GLY A 132 -13.32 -7.43 -21.01
N ALA A 133 -12.08 -7.74 -20.61
CA ALA A 133 -11.22 -8.75 -21.23
C ALA A 133 -10.62 -9.68 -20.17
N ASP A 134 -10.14 -10.85 -20.60
CA ASP A 134 -9.46 -11.77 -19.71
C ASP A 134 -8.13 -11.17 -19.23
N ASN A 135 -7.83 -11.31 -17.93
CA ASN A 135 -6.63 -10.78 -17.32
C ASN A 135 -5.87 -11.85 -16.54
N THR A 136 -4.53 -11.73 -16.56
CA THR A 136 -3.63 -12.54 -15.74
C THR A 136 -2.74 -11.64 -14.90
N PHE A 137 -2.63 -11.94 -13.62
CA PHE A 137 -1.92 -11.16 -12.62
C PHE A 137 -1.16 -12.08 -11.67
N ARG A 138 0.14 -11.85 -11.47
CA ARG A 138 0.95 -12.60 -10.50
C ARG A 138 1.45 -11.64 -9.42
N PRO A 139 0.86 -11.63 -8.22
CA PRO A 139 1.36 -10.81 -7.13
C PRO A 139 2.66 -11.38 -6.56
N SER A 140 3.55 -10.49 -6.15
CA SER A 140 4.79 -10.78 -5.45
C SER A 140 4.98 -9.75 -4.34
N LEU A 141 5.13 -10.21 -3.10
CA LEU A 141 5.38 -9.33 -1.96
C LEU A 141 6.85 -9.43 -1.58
N ASP A 142 7.54 -8.29 -1.64
CA ASP A 142 8.93 -8.20 -1.22
C ASP A 142 8.99 -8.11 0.31
N ALA A 143 9.80 -8.99 0.89
CA ALA A 143 9.85 -9.20 2.31
C ALA A 143 11.28 -9.36 2.82
N GLN A 144 11.45 -9.05 4.09
CA GLN A 144 12.62 -9.45 4.85
C GLN A 144 12.24 -10.57 5.79
N ARG A 145 12.85 -11.75 5.59
CA ARG A 145 12.62 -12.90 6.46
C ARG A 145 13.62 -12.92 7.59
N LEU A 146 13.13 -13.20 8.79
CA LEU A 146 13.94 -13.43 9.97
C LEU A 146 14.07 -14.93 10.19
N LEU A 147 15.25 -15.46 9.87
CA LEU A 147 15.57 -16.86 10.09
C LEU A 147 15.56 -17.14 11.59
N THR A 148 14.80 -18.16 11.99
CA THR A 148 14.85 -18.67 13.36
C THR A 148 16.14 -19.47 13.53
N ARG A 149 17.23 -18.79 13.85
CA ARG A 149 18.40 -19.46 14.43
C ARG A 149 18.28 -19.41 15.96
N LEU A 150 18.48 -20.59 16.57
CA LEU A 150 18.76 -20.86 18.00
C LEU A 150 18.66 -19.65 18.93
N ALA A 151 17.59 -19.59 19.74
CA ALA A 151 17.45 -18.91 21.03
C ALA A 151 18.23 -17.58 21.25
N ASP A 152 18.33 -16.72 20.24
CA ASP A 152 18.89 -15.38 20.42
C ASP A 152 17.82 -14.49 21.06
N HIS A 153 18.15 -14.00 22.25
CA HIS A 153 17.26 -13.17 23.05
C HIS A 153 16.97 -11.81 22.39
N ASP A 154 17.91 -11.27 21.62
CA ASP A 154 17.72 -9.99 20.92
C ASP A 154 16.81 -10.16 19.69
N LEU A 155 16.93 -11.27 18.96
CA LEU A 155 15.98 -11.61 17.88
C LEU A 155 14.58 -11.87 18.43
N SER A 156 14.48 -12.54 19.58
CA SER A 156 13.20 -12.79 20.25
C SER A 156 12.51 -11.49 20.69
N ARG A 157 13.28 -10.53 21.24
CA ARG A 157 12.78 -9.19 21.56
C ARG A 157 12.37 -8.41 20.33
N ALA A 158 13.14 -8.49 19.24
CA ALA A 158 12.79 -7.84 17.98
C ALA A 158 11.46 -8.38 17.44
N ARG A 159 11.28 -9.72 17.44
CA ARG A 159 10.03 -10.40 17.08
C ARG A 159 8.85 -9.89 17.89
N ALA A 160 8.95 -9.93 19.21
CA ALA A 160 7.89 -9.47 20.10
C ALA A 160 7.54 -7.98 19.88
N LYS A 161 8.55 -7.14 19.59
CA LYS A 161 8.33 -5.72 19.27
C LYS A 161 7.55 -5.54 17.98
N MET A 162 7.86 -6.30 16.93
CA MET A 162 7.17 -6.21 15.63
C MET A 162 5.73 -6.72 15.74
N GLU A 163 5.53 -7.86 16.39
CA GLU A 163 4.20 -8.40 16.67
C GLU A 163 3.37 -7.39 17.46
N LYS A 164 3.94 -6.80 18.53
CA LYS A 164 3.28 -5.75 19.31
C LYS A 164 2.92 -4.54 18.46
N ARG A 165 3.81 -4.13 17.54
CA ARG A 165 3.59 -2.97 16.67
C ARG A 165 2.35 -3.16 15.78
N GLN A 166 2.10 -4.37 15.30
CA GLN A 166 0.92 -4.66 14.47
C GLN A 166 -0.41 -4.59 15.21
N TYR A 167 -0.42 -4.74 16.53
CA TYR A 167 -1.62 -4.49 17.33
C TYR A 167 -1.90 -2.99 17.48
N LEU A 168 -0.90 -2.13 17.28
CA LEU A 168 -1.01 -0.67 17.37
C LEU A 168 -1.31 -0.04 16.01
N SER A 169 -0.70 -0.56 14.95
CA SER A 169 -0.73 0.00 13.61
C SER A 169 -0.72 -1.11 12.57
N LEU A 170 -1.59 -1.01 11.56
CA LEU A 170 -1.57 -1.89 10.39
C LEU A 170 -1.54 -1.05 9.12
N PRO A 171 -0.74 -1.44 8.09
CA PRO A 171 -0.83 -0.78 6.80
C PRO A 171 -2.26 -0.87 6.27
N SER A 172 -2.76 0.23 5.73
CA SER A 172 -4.13 0.30 5.23
C SER A 172 -4.23 1.21 4.01
N PHE A 173 -5.20 0.88 3.16
CA PHE A 173 -5.46 1.55 1.90
C PHE A 173 -6.89 2.05 1.86
N TYR A 174 -7.06 3.32 1.56
CA TYR A 174 -8.37 3.90 1.31
C TYR A 174 -8.48 4.31 -0.15
N THR A 175 -9.65 4.07 -0.74
CA THR A 175 -10.01 4.61 -2.05
C THR A 175 -11.37 5.29 -1.96
N LEU A 176 -11.80 5.91 -3.05
CA LEU A 176 -13.10 6.54 -3.20
C LEU A 176 -14.21 5.54 -2.84
N ASP A 177 -15.28 6.00 -2.20
CA ASP A 177 -16.41 5.14 -1.81
C ASP A 177 -17.08 4.49 -3.04
N ASN A 178 -17.01 5.17 -4.20
CA ASN A 178 -17.45 4.70 -5.51
C ASN A 178 -16.38 3.90 -6.28
N GLY A 179 -15.17 3.72 -5.72
CA GLY A 179 -14.02 3.04 -6.31
C GLY A 179 -13.29 3.82 -7.41
N SER A 180 -14.00 4.60 -8.22
CA SER A 180 -13.45 5.47 -9.27
C SER A 180 -14.32 6.69 -9.48
N SER A 181 -13.77 7.73 -10.11
CA SER A 181 -14.54 8.90 -10.56
C SER A 181 -14.42 9.08 -12.07
N VAL A 182 -15.56 9.30 -12.75
CA VAL A 182 -15.61 9.62 -14.18
C VAL A 182 -15.97 11.10 -14.32
N ILE A 183 -14.99 11.91 -14.70
CA ILE A 183 -15.08 13.36 -14.77
C ILE A 183 -15.30 13.76 -16.24
N ALA A 184 -16.28 14.63 -16.50
CA ALA A 184 -16.45 15.20 -17.83
C ALA A 184 -15.25 16.09 -18.21
N ALA A 185 -15.07 16.35 -19.51
CA ALA A 185 -14.00 17.22 -20.00
C ALA A 185 -14.04 18.61 -19.33
N ASN A 186 -12.94 19.01 -18.70
CA ASN A 186 -12.81 20.23 -17.89
C ASN A 186 -13.84 20.35 -16.74
N GLY A 187 -14.49 19.25 -16.38
CA GLY A 187 -15.47 19.19 -15.30
C GLY A 187 -14.83 19.01 -13.94
N THR A 188 -15.65 19.13 -12.91
CA THR A 188 -15.28 18.86 -11.52
C THR A 188 -16.27 17.86 -10.93
N ASN A 189 -15.75 16.83 -10.27
CA ASN A 189 -16.52 15.91 -9.45
C ASN A 189 -16.09 16.02 -7.99
N VAL A 190 -17.01 15.73 -7.09
CA VAL A 190 -16.75 15.64 -5.65
C VAL A 190 -17.06 14.22 -5.21
N GLU A 191 -16.05 13.54 -4.68
CA GLU A 191 -16.12 12.17 -4.20
C GLU A 191 -15.86 12.13 -2.70
N THR A 192 -16.19 11.02 -2.06
CA THR A 192 -15.92 10.82 -0.64
C THR A 192 -15.07 9.59 -0.38
N ILE A 193 -14.32 9.64 0.72
CA ILE A 193 -13.68 8.48 1.34
C ILE A 193 -14.19 8.40 2.76
N THR A 194 -14.82 7.28 3.10
CA THR A 194 -15.29 7.01 4.46
C THR A 194 -14.24 6.23 5.25
N VAL A 195 -13.75 6.80 6.36
CA VAL A 195 -12.84 6.12 7.29
C VAL A 195 -13.62 5.17 8.19
N GLY A 196 -13.03 3.99 8.44
CA GLY A 196 -13.66 2.93 9.22
C GLY A 196 -14.06 3.36 10.64
N GLN A 197 -14.91 2.57 11.28
CA GLN A 197 -15.39 2.84 12.63
C GLN A 197 -14.44 2.34 13.74
N GLU A 198 -13.47 1.49 13.38
CA GLU A 198 -12.68 0.70 14.33
C GLU A 198 -11.29 1.30 14.64
N SER A 199 -10.81 2.23 13.80
CA SER A 199 -9.45 2.76 13.88
C SER A 199 -9.35 4.13 13.25
N HIS A 200 -8.51 4.99 13.83
CA HIS A 200 -8.06 6.20 13.17
C HIS A 200 -7.14 5.85 11.99
N PHE A 201 -6.94 6.77 11.06
CA PHE A 201 -6.11 6.56 9.89
C PHE A 201 -5.04 7.64 9.77
N ASP A 202 -3.77 7.22 9.77
CA ASP A 202 -2.63 8.08 9.45
C ASP A 202 -2.36 8.01 7.95
N LEU A 203 -2.74 9.05 7.22
CA LEU A 203 -2.49 9.18 5.79
C LEU A 203 -1.03 9.59 5.52
N VAL A 204 -0.27 8.75 4.83
CA VAL A 204 1.16 8.97 4.58
C VAL A 204 1.45 9.30 3.12
N GLN A 205 0.72 8.70 2.18
CA GLN A 205 0.97 8.87 0.76
C GLN A 205 -0.27 8.69 -0.09
N ILE A 206 -0.25 9.23 -1.31
CA ILE A 206 -1.32 9.12 -2.30
C ILE A 206 -0.73 8.61 -3.62
N THR A 207 -1.44 7.68 -4.24
CA THR A 207 -1.16 7.21 -5.60
C THR A 207 -2.45 7.22 -6.40
N ALA A 208 -2.39 7.63 -7.66
CA ALA A 208 -3.53 7.67 -8.56
C ALA A 208 -3.21 7.02 -9.90
N VAL A 209 -4.25 6.67 -10.65
CA VAL A 209 -4.19 6.25 -12.05
C VAL A 209 -5.30 6.99 -12.76
N SER A 210 -5.01 7.60 -13.90
CA SER A 210 -6.00 8.36 -14.65
C SER A 210 -5.83 8.21 -16.16
N THR A 211 -6.91 8.43 -16.91
CA THR A 211 -6.86 8.48 -18.38
C THR A 211 -6.43 9.85 -18.92
N GLY A 212 -6.45 10.88 -18.08
CA GLY A 212 -6.00 12.24 -18.40
C GLY A 212 -5.43 12.98 -17.18
N VAL A 213 -4.96 14.20 -17.40
CA VAL A 213 -4.44 15.09 -16.34
C VAL A 213 -5.61 15.62 -15.49
N PHE A 214 -5.42 15.66 -14.17
CA PHE A 214 -6.40 16.19 -13.23
C PHE A 214 -5.72 16.93 -12.07
N ASP A 215 -6.51 17.71 -11.34
CA ASP A 215 -6.13 18.34 -10.07
C ASP A 215 -7.02 17.77 -8.95
N MET A 216 -6.45 17.59 -7.76
CA MET A 216 -7.12 17.01 -6.60
C MET A 216 -6.99 17.88 -5.36
N GLU A 217 -8.11 18.16 -4.71
CA GLU A 217 -8.17 18.81 -3.39
C GLU A 217 -8.76 17.85 -2.37
N ILE A 218 -8.29 17.93 -1.12
CA ILE A 218 -8.68 17.02 -0.04
C ILE A 218 -9.09 17.85 1.15
N VAL A 219 -10.33 17.66 1.61
CA VAL A 219 -10.88 18.34 2.79
C VAL A 219 -11.40 17.31 3.77
N ASN A 220 -11.02 17.43 5.04
CA ASN A 220 -11.66 16.66 6.10
C ASN A 220 -13.03 17.27 6.39
N ILE A 221 -14.10 16.52 6.13
CA ILE A 221 -15.48 17.03 6.29
C ILE A 221 -15.79 17.34 7.76
N SER A 222 -15.20 16.59 8.69
CA SER A 222 -15.46 16.76 10.13
C SER A 222 -14.89 18.06 10.68
N THR A 223 -13.68 18.44 10.25
CA THR A 223 -13.01 19.66 10.72
C THR A 223 -13.20 20.85 9.78
N GLY A 224 -13.58 20.61 8.52
CA GLY A 224 -13.61 21.60 7.46
C GLY A 224 -12.23 22.02 6.98
N GLU A 225 -11.17 21.40 7.50
CA GLU A 225 -9.79 21.74 7.18
C GLU A 225 -9.36 21.06 5.87
N SER A 226 -8.76 21.86 5.00
CA SER A 226 -8.08 21.33 3.82
C SER A 226 -6.78 20.67 4.26
N MET A 227 -6.57 19.47 3.75
CA MET A 227 -5.38 18.65 4.00
C MET A 227 -4.21 19.03 3.09
N THR A 228 -4.42 20.02 2.21
CA THR A 228 -3.48 20.48 1.19
C THR A 228 -3.21 21.99 1.28
N ASP A 229 -3.61 22.63 2.38
CA ASP A 229 -3.43 24.07 2.55
C ASP A 229 -1.96 24.45 2.79
N GLY A 230 -1.53 25.51 2.11
CA GLY A 230 -0.24 26.14 2.34
C GLY A 230 -0.27 27.15 3.50
N PRO A 231 0.88 27.84 3.75
CA PRO A 231 1.07 28.77 4.88
C PRO A 231 0.13 29.99 4.96
N LEU A 232 -0.92 30.09 4.15
CA LEU A 232 -1.83 31.25 4.04
C LEU A 232 -3.30 30.83 3.84
N ALA A 233 -3.69 29.61 4.24
CA ALA A 233 -5.03 29.05 4.01
C ALA A 233 -5.47 29.09 2.53
N GLN A 234 -4.49 28.99 1.63
CA GLN A 234 -4.73 28.78 0.21
C GLN A 234 -4.66 27.28 -0.07
N SER A 235 -5.76 26.73 -0.60
CA SER A 235 -5.79 25.36 -1.11
C SER A 235 -4.90 25.27 -2.33
N PHE A 236 -3.88 24.41 -2.25
CA PHE A 236 -3.06 24.05 -3.39
C PHE A 236 -3.45 22.66 -3.87
N PRO A 237 -4.17 22.53 -5.00
CA PRO A 237 -4.53 21.23 -5.50
C PRO A 237 -3.29 20.39 -5.83
N ILE A 238 -3.34 19.11 -5.46
CA ILE A 238 -2.35 18.11 -5.86
C ILE A 238 -2.57 17.82 -7.34
N SER A 239 -1.63 18.27 -8.18
CA SER A 239 -1.62 17.91 -9.60
C SER A 239 -1.44 16.40 -9.78
N SER A 240 -2.12 15.83 -10.77
CA SER A 240 -1.93 14.43 -11.17
C SER A 240 -0.48 14.11 -11.52
N ASN A 241 0.31 15.10 -11.95
CA ASN A 241 1.74 14.90 -12.23
C ASN A 241 2.54 14.47 -11.00
N LEU A 242 2.07 14.78 -9.79
CA LEU A 242 2.72 14.44 -8.52
C LEU A 242 2.28 13.09 -7.94
N CYS A 243 1.09 12.61 -8.30
CA CYS A 243 0.49 11.43 -7.67
C CYS A 243 0.05 10.33 -8.65
N SER A 244 -0.04 10.60 -9.95
CA SER A 244 -0.49 9.63 -10.95
C SER A 244 0.65 8.72 -11.39
N SER A 245 0.39 7.42 -11.42
CA SER A 245 1.36 6.38 -11.80
C SER A 245 1.79 6.40 -13.27
N ALA A 246 1.13 7.21 -14.12
CA ALA A 246 1.54 7.39 -15.51
C ALA A 246 2.66 8.43 -15.67
N SER A 247 2.77 9.38 -14.73
CA SER A 247 3.69 10.53 -14.80
C SER A 247 4.64 10.60 -13.61
N ALA A 248 4.17 10.22 -12.42
CA ALA A 248 4.94 10.15 -11.20
C ALA A 248 5.53 8.74 -11.06
N GLY A 249 6.86 8.65 -11.06
CA GLY A 249 7.59 7.40 -10.81
C GLY A 249 7.44 6.86 -9.37
N PHE A 250 6.81 7.64 -8.48
CA PHE A 250 6.64 7.36 -7.04
C PHE A 250 5.30 7.90 -6.53
N PRO A 251 4.76 7.33 -5.43
CA PRO A 251 3.63 7.92 -4.70
C PRO A 251 3.94 9.35 -4.24
N PHE A 252 2.92 10.20 -4.20
CA PHE A 252 3.00 11.49 -3.53
C PHE A 252 3.06 11.25 -2.02
N LYS A 253 4.18 11.58 -1.38
CA LYS A 253 4.36 11.42 0.07
C LYS A 253 4.16 12.73 0.79
N PHE A 254 3.37 12.71 1.85
CA PHE A 254 3.30 13.85 2.77
C PHE A 254 4.61 13.94 3.57
N HIS A 255 4.97 15.17 3.92
CA HIS A 255 6.15 15.42 4.77
C HIS A 255 5.93 14.92 6.19
N GLU A 256 4.69 15.03 6.69
CA GLU A 256 4.20 14.47 7.94
C GLU A 256 2.92 13.67 7.67
N PRO A 257 2.70 12.52 8.33
CA PRO A 257 1.44 11.81 8.24
C PRO A 257 0.27 12.70 8.67
N LEU A 258 -0.82 12.66 7.91
CA LEU A 258 -2.03 13.40 8.22
C LEU A 258 -3.01 12.51 8.99
N PHE A 259 -3.32 12.89 10.22
CA PHE A 259 -4.23 12.15 11.08
C PHE A 259 -5.69 12.37 10.66
N VAL A 260 -6.42 11.27 10.49
CA VAL A 260 -7.83 11.26 10.13
C VAL A 260 -8.60 10.44 11.15
N GLU A 261 -9.57 11.08 11.79
CA GLU A 261 -10.33 10.44 12.87
C GLU A 261 -11.19 9.28 12.35
N LEU A 262 -11.38 8.26 13.19
CA LEU A 262 -12.36 7.20 12.91
C LEU A 262 -13.75 7.79 12.72
N LYS A 263 -14.58 7.17 11.88
CA LYS A 263 -15.94 7.65 11.50
C LYS A 263 -15.96 9.02 10.79
N SER A 264 -14.82 9.59 10.43
CA SER A 264 -14.77 10.80 9.62
C SER A 264 -14.90 10.48 8.13
N LYS A 265 -15.05 11.53 7.33
CA LYS A 265 -15.06 11.45 5.87
C LYS A 265 -14.13 12.49 5.28
N LEU A 266 -13.41 12.09 4.25
CA LEU A 266 -12.64 13.01 3.42
C LEU A 266 -13.46 13.32 2.17
N GLN A 267 -13.58 14.60 1.83
CA GLN A 267 -14.09 15.07 0.56
C GLN A 267 -12.92 15.22 -0.41
N ILE A 268 -13.02 14.58 -1.57
CA ILE A 268 -12.02 14.61 -2.63
C ILE A 268 -12.62 15.35 -3.82
N THR A 269 -12.16 16.56 -4.07
CA THR A 269 -12.59 17.33 -5.26
C THR A 269 -11.61 17.05 -6.39
N LEU A 270 -12.09 16.50 -7.49
CA LEU A 270 -11.29 16.16 -8.67
C LEU A 270 -11.71 17.04 -9.85
N THR A 271 -10.78 17.77 -10.43
CA THR A 271 -11.01 18.63 -11.60
C THR A 271 -10.22 18.14 -12.80
N ASP A 272 -10.89 17.88 -13.92
CA ASP A 272 -10.22 17.51 -15.16
C ASP A 272 -9.45 18.70 -15.76
N ARG A 273 -8.23 18.42 -16.22
CA ARG A 273 -7.37 19.38 -16.92
C ARG A 273 -6.94 18.89 -18.30
N SER A 274 -7.46 17.73 -18.73
CA SER A 274 -7.08 17.11 -19.99
C SER A 274 -7.88 17.59 -21.19
N GLY A 275 -9.07 18.16 -20.97
CA GLY A 275 -9.98 18.58 -22.03
C GLY A 275 -10.75 17.42 -22.67
N ALA A 276 -10.70 16.22 -22.08
CA ALA A 276 -11.44 15.02 -22.48
C ALA A 276 -12.01 14.32 -21.24
N PRO A 277 -13.04 13.44 -21.37
CA PRO A 277 -13.52 12.66 -20.25
C PRO A 277 -12.38 11.88 -19.58
N ASN A 278 -12.31 11.97 -18.26
CA ASN A 278 -11.20 11.44 -17.46
C ASN A 278 -11.73 10.47 -16.41
N THR A 279 -11.21 9.24 -16.39
CA THR A 279 -11.50 8.27 -15.32
C THR A 279 -10.32 8.25 -14.36
N VAL A 280 -10.58 8.49 -13.08
CA VAL A 280 -9.56 8.60 -12.03
C VAL A 280 -9.79 7.54 -10.95
N PHE A 281 -8.74 6.79 -10.65
CA PHE A 281 -8.65 5.91 -9.49
C PHE A 281 -7.62 6.50 -8.53
N VAL A 282 -7.95 6.60 -7.25
CA VAL A 282 -7.03 7.14 -6.22
C VAL A 282 -6.93 6.16 -5.07
N THR A 283 -5.73 5.99 -4.53
CA THR A 283 -5.47 5.21 -3.33
C THR A 283 -4.63 6.03 -2.36
N PHE A 284 -5.18 6.14 -1.15
CA PHE A 284 -4.64 6.76 0.03
C PHE A 284 -3.97 5.68 0.86
N GLY A 285 -2.66 5.80 0.99
CA GLY A 285 -1.79 4.87 1.67
C GLY A 285 -1.41 5.35 3.06
N GLY A 286 -1.62 4.51 4.06
CA GLY A 286 -1.32 4.89 5.43
C GLY A 286 -1.29 3.73 6.40
N SER A 287 -1.59 4.03 7.66
CA SER A 287 -1.76 3.04 8.71
C SER A 287 -3.04 3.28 9.50
N ASN A 288 -3.80 2.21 9.73
CA ASN A 288 -4.88 2.21 10.70
C ASN A 288 -4.29 2.09 12.10
N LEU A 289 -4.59 3.06 12.97
CA LEU A 289 -4.14 3.12 14.36
C LEU A 289 -5.23 2.55 15.28
N ALA A 290 -4.83 1.65 16.18
CA ALA A 290 -5.74 1.09 17.17
C ALA A 290 -6.24 2.16 18.16
N ASP A 291 -7.56 2.26 18.31
CA ASP A 291 -8.26 3.22 19.19
C ASP A 291 -7.87 3.07 20.69
N ARG A 292 -7.43 1.87 21.10
CA ARG A 292 -7.03 1.57 22.49
C ARG A 292 -5.82 2.35 23.03
N MET A 293 -5.17 3.19 22.23
CA MET A 293 -4.13 4.09 22.74
C MET A 293 -4.68 5.38 23.35
N TRP A 294 -5.99 5.66 23.23
CA TRP A 294 -6.60 6.94 23.60
C TRP A 294 -7.66 6.86 24.72
N GLN A 295 -7.85 5.68 25.34
CA GLN A 295 -8.65 5.49 26.56
C GLN A 295 -7.75 5.19 27.76
#